data_AF-A0A3B8NX33-F1
#
_entry.id   AF-A0A3B8NX33-F1
#
_cell.length_a   1.000
_cell.length_b   1.000
_cell.length_c   1.000
_cell.angle_alpha   90.00
_cell.angle_beta   90.00
_cell.angle_gamma   90.00
#
_symmetry.space_group_name_H-M   'P 1'
#
loop_
_entity.id
_entity.type
_entity.pdbx_description
1 polymer ?
#
loop_
_entity_poly.entity_id
_entity_poly.type
_entity_poly.pdbx_seq_one_letter_code
_entity_poly.pdbx_strand_id
1 'polypeptide(L)'
;MRLFHGIDLVAVARVRKSMENPHFCERVFSEEERAYLRTKSDPAPAAAAGFAAKEAFSKALGIGLRGFELKEVAVVHDFLGKPEYQLSGKAKKLCEQRALHLELTLTHTSDTAAASAVGIGEEPYRTAVFDLDGTLLDSSEGVIASVQEALRCQNLPPLPRETARRFIGPPTAYSFEHYAHLNPSQVAVAFEDFERYYNSTGIFEARVYDGIVPLLAHLRHKGLKLCVATLKTETAAREVLKHFGLLPYFDCVCGNNAANTRTKAELIAECVRKTESSFKKTVLIGDTAFDLYGAEETGVDFIAAAYGFGEKDDFRKGNVVAVCDKPEQVAIYL
;
A
#
# COMPACT_ATOMS: atom_id res chain seq x y z
N MET A 1 6.54 12.84 -7.67
CA MET A 1 7.76 12.73 -8.50
C MET A 1 8.98 13.22 -7.72
N ARG A 2 9.96 12.34 -7.52
CA ARG A 2 11.24 12.60 -6.86
C ARG A 2 12.37 12.23 -7.80
N LEU A 3 13.41 13.04 -7.77
CA LEU A 3 14.67 12.76 -8.44
C LEU A 3 15.54 11.87 -7.55
N PHE A 4 16.03 10.78 -8.12
CA PHE A 4 16.99 9.86 -7.53
C PHE A 4 18.31 10.05 -8.27
N HIS A 5 19.41 10.17 -7.54
CA HIS A 5 20.73 10.35 -8.15
C HIS A 5 21.78 9.58 -7.40
N GLY A 6 22.62 8.87 -8.14
CA GLY A 6 23.79 8.20 -7.61
C GLY A 6 24.97 8.36 -8.56
N ILE A 7 26.13 8.61 -7.99
CA ILE A 7 27.40 8.72 -8.72
C ILE A 7 28.45 7.88 -8.02
N ASP A 8 29.26 7.17 -8.80
CA ASP A 8 30.39 6.42 -8.28
C ASP A 8 31.65 6.57 -9.14
N LEU A 9 32.81 6.41 -8.49
CA LEU A 9 34.13 6.48 -9.08
C LEU A 9 34.96 5.29 -8.60
N VAL A 10 35.48 4.52 -9.54
CA VAL A 10 36.17 3.25 -9.30
C VAL A 10 37.57 3.28 -9.91
N ALA A 11 38.57 2.87 -9.15
CA ALA A 11 39.93 2.68 -9.66
C ALA A 11 40.00 1.40 -10.51
N VAL A 12 40.43 1.51 -11.77
CA VAL A 12 40.54 0.39 -12.71
C VAL A 12 41.49 -0.68 -12.20
N ALA A 13 42.61 -0.27 -11.58
CA ALA A 13 43.57 -1.19 -10.98
C ALA A 13 42.96 -2.11 -9.91
N ARG A 14 41.99 -1.61 -9.13
CA ARG A 14 41.31 -2.39 -8.09
C ARG A 14 40.39 -3.46 -8.69
N VAL A 15 39.67 -3.11 -9.75
CA VAL A 15 38.81 -4.06 -10.48
C VAL A 15 39.64 -5.06 -11.23
N ARG A 16 40.73 -4.64 -11.90
CA ARG A 16 41.70 -5.53 -12.55
C ARG A 16 42.19 -6.62 -11.60
N LYS A 17 42.68 -6.23 -10.43
CA LYS A 17 43.11 -7.17 -9.38
C LYS A 17 41.98 -8.11 -8.93
N SER A 18 40.75 -7.61 -8.85
CA SER A 18 39.60 -8.43 -8.45
C SER A 18 39.20 -9.44 -9.52
N MET A 19 39.36 -9.10 -10.80
CA MET A 19 39.07 -9.98 -11.94
C MET A 19 40.04 -11.15 -12.07
N GLU A 20 41.20 -11.12 -11.39
CA GLU A 20 42.09 -12.28 -11.26
C GLU A 20 41.41 -13.45 -10.53
N ASN A 21 40.36 -13.18 -9.74
CA ASN A 21 39.50 -14.19 -9.15
C ASN A 21 38.32 -14.49 -10.10
N PRO A 22 38.21 -15.71 -10.67
CA PRO A 22 37.13 -16.05 -11.60
C PRO A 22 35.71 -15.85 -11.02
N HIS A 23 35.53 -16.13 -9.72
CA HIS A 23 34.24 -15.97 -9.05
C HIS A 23 33.80 -14.51 -8.90
N PHE A 24 34.74 -13.55 -8.95
CA PHE A 24 34.39 -12.14 -8.91
C PHE A 24 33.51 -11.78 -10.11
N CYS A 25 33.94 -12.16 -11.32
CA CYS A 25 33.22 -11.83 -12.54
C CYS A 25 31.83 -12.47 -12.58
N GLU A 26 31.69 -13.71 -12.13
CA GLU A 26 30.40 -14.43 -12.07
C GLU A 26 29.41 -13.81 -11.08
N ARG A 27 29.92 -13.28 -9.96
CA ARG A 27 29.10 -12.66 -8.93
C ARG A 27 28.66 -11.24 -9.29
N VAL A 28 29.52 -10.52 -9.99
CA VAL A 28 29.34 -9.08 -10.26
C VAL A 28 28.61 -8.84 -11.58
N PHE A 29 28.94 -9.58 -12.63
CA PHE A 29 28.49 -9.28 -13.99
C PHE A 29 27.53 -10.35 -14.52
N SER A 30 26.51 -9.93 -15.28
CA SER A 30 25.59 -10.82 -15.98
C SER A 30 26.31 -11.64 -17.06
N GLU A 31 25.60 -12.58 -17.69
CA GLU A 31 26.17 -13.30 -18.83
C GLU A 31 26.45 -12.39 -20.02
N GLU A 32 25.54 -11.47 -20.32
CA GLU A 32 25.65 -10.47 -21.38
C GLU A 32 26.83 -9.51 -21.14
N GLU A 33 26.98 -9.02 -19.90
CA GLU A 33 28.13 -8.18 -19.52
C GLU A 33 29.45 -8.96 -19.70
N ARG A 34 29.52 -10.21 -19.24
CA ARG A 34 30.71 -11.05 -19.40
C ARG A 34 31.01 -11.33 -20.88
N ALA A 35 30.00 -11.53 -21.71
CA ALA A 35 30.16 -11.70 -23.15
C ALA A 35 30.74 -10.42 -23.79
N TYR A 36 30.22 -9.25 -23.43
CA TYR A 36 30.73 -7.95 -23.88
C TYR A 36 32.18 -7.74 -23.46
N LEU A 37 32.53 -8.03 -22.20
CA LEU A 37 33.89 -7.88 -21.69
C LEU A 37 34.90 -8.76 -22.44
N ARG A 38 34.53 -9.98 -22.85
CA ARG A 38 35.40 -10.87 -23.65
C ARG A 38 35.74 -10.31 -25.03
N THR A 39 34.97 -9.35 -25.56
CA THR A 39 35.27 -8.71 -26.85
C THR A 39 36.39 -7.66 -26.77
N LYS A 40 36.78 -7.26 -25.55
CA LYS A 40 37.78 -6.20 -25.33
C LYS A 40 39.18 -6.78 -25.22
N SER A 41 40.16 -6.09 -25.81
CA SER A 41 41.58 -6.40 -25.64
C SER A 41 42.04 -6.22 -24.20
N ASP A 42 41.52 -5.20 -23.52
CA ASP A 42 41.65 -5.00 -22.07
C ASP A 42 40.26 -4.80 -21.46
N PRO A 43 39.70 -5.80 -20.75
CA PRO A 43 38.36 -5.71 -20.19
C PRO A 43 38.29 -4.89 -18.90
N ALA A 44 39.40 -4.60 -18.24
CA ALA A 44 39.38 -4.02 -16.90
C ALA A 44 38.76 -2.60 -16.82
N PRO A 45 39.03 -1.67 -17.76
CA PRO A 45 38.37 -0.35 -17.74
C PRO A 45 36.85 -0.44 -17.91
N ALA A 46 36.38 -1.28 -18.85
CA ALA A 46 34.96 -1.50 -19.08
C ALA A 46 34.28 -2.20 -17.89
N ALA A 47 34.95 -3.19 -17.29
CA ALA A 47 34.47 -3.87 -16.09
C ALA A 47 34.38 -2.89 -14.90
N ALA A 48 35.34 -1.98 -14.77
CA ALA A 48 35.30 -0.94 -13.75
C ALA A 48 34.15 0.04 -13.95
N ALA A 49 33.83 0.41 -15.19
CA ALA A 49 32.68 1.25 -15.49
C ALA A 49 31.34 0.53 -15.20
N GLY A 50 31.23 -0.76 -15.54
CA GLY A 50 30.09 -1.58 -15.17
C GLY A 50 29.92 -1.72 -13.65
N PHE A 51 31.03 -1.87 -12.91
CA PHE A 51 31.01 -1.89 -11.45
C PHE A 51 30.56 -0.53 -10.87
N ALA A 52 31.10 0.57 -11.39
CA ALA A 52 30.70 1.92 -11.00
C ALA A 52 29.20 2.16 -11.25
N ALA A 53 28.65 1.65 -12.36
CA ALA A 53 27.22 1.75 -12.64
C ALA A 53 26.36 1.02 -11.59
N LYS A 54 26.77 -0.17 -11.15
CA LYS A 54 26.06 -0.93 -10.09
C LYS A 54 26.09 -0.18 -8.75
N GLU A 55 27.20 0.45 -8.41
CA GLU A 55 27.32 1.33 -7.23
C GLU A 55 26.46 2.60 -7.37
N ALA A 56 26.48 3.24 -8.53
CA ALA A 56 25.66 4.41 -8.84
C ALA A 56 24.15 4.10 -8.73
N PHE A 57 23.70 2.94 -9.23
CA PHE A 57 22.34 2.44 -9.03
C PHE A 57 21.99 2.32 -7.55
N SER A 58 22.85 1.67 -6.76
CA SER A 58 22.64 1.47 -5.32
C SER A 58 22.56 2.80 -4.55
N LYS A 59 23.41 3.77 -4.93
CA LYS A 59 23.41 5.13 -4.38
C LYS A 59 22.16 5.90 -4.76
N ALA A 60 21.70 5.79 -6.01
CA ALA A 60 20.46 6.42 -6.45
C ALA A 60 19.27 5.94 -5.61
N LEU A 61 19.22 4.66 -5.26
CA LEU A 61 18.18 4.07 -4.43
C LEU A 61 18.35 4.28 -2.92
N GLY A 62 19.54 4.70 -2.47
CA GLY A 62 19.86 4.92 -1.05
C GLY A 62 19.98 3.65 -0.21
N ILE A 63 20.26 2.50 -0.84
CA ILE A 63 20.23 1.18 -0.17
C ILE A 63 21.61 0.55 0.05
N GLY A 64 22.66 1.13 -0.53
CA GLY A 64 23.98 0.51 -0.60
C GLY A 64 23.96 -0.78 -1.44
N LEU A 65 25.07 -1.53 -1.47
CA LEU A 65 25.13 -2.83 -2.17
C LEU A 65 24.45 -3.95 -1.37
N ARG A 66 23.17 -3.76 -1.01
CA ARG A 66 22.35 -4.70 -0.25
C ARG A 66 20.96 -4.80 -0.88
N GLY A 67 20.30 -5.95 -0.70
CA GLY A 67 18.92 -6.15 -1.14
C GLY A 67 18.75 -6.61 -2.59
N PHE A 68 19.82 -6.71 -3.36
CA PHE A 68 19.85 -7.24 -4.73
C PHE A 68 21.20 -7.91 -5.02
N GLU A 69 21.27 -8.74 -6.05
CA GLU A 69 22.55 -9.29 -6.54
C GLU A 69 23.16 -8.35 -7.57
N LEU A 70 24.48 -8.15 -7.56
CA LEU A 70 25.13 -7.18 -8.48
C LEU A 70 24.87 -7.46 -9.97
N LYS A 71 24.75 -8.74 -10.35
CA LYS A 71 24.40 -9.16 -11.72
C LYS A 71 22.93 -8.89 -12.10
N GLU A 72 22.05 -8.62 -11.13
CA GLU A 72 20.66 -8.19 -11.40
C GLU A 72 20.59 -6.75 -11.93
N VAL A 73 21.66 -5.98 -11.77
CA VAL A 73 21.84 -4.63 -12.31
C VAL A 73 22.87 -4.72 -13.43
N ALA A 74 22.45 -5.20 -14.59
CA ALA A 74 23.34 -5.36 -15.74
C ALA A 74 23.44 -4.05 -16.54
N VAL A 75 24.62 -3.77 -17.07
CA VAL A 75 24.83 -2.67 -18.02
C VAL A 75 24.88 -3.22 -19.44
N VAL A 76 23.91 -2.83 -20.25
CA VAL A 76 23.85 -3.16 -21.68
C VAL A 76 24.04 -1.89 -22.52
N HIS A 77 24.29 -2.06 -23.81
CA HIS A 77 24.41 -0.94 -24.75
C HIS A 77 23.42 -1.14 -25.89
N ASP A 78 22.74 -0.08 -26.30
CA ASP A 78 21.87 -0.10 -27.48
C ASP A 78 22.70 -0.19 -28.80
N PHE A 79 22.02 -0.19 -29.94
CA PHE A 79 22.66 -0.25 -31.25
C PHE A 79 23.51 1.00 -31.59
N LEU A 80 23.33 2.11 -30.88
CA LEU A 80 24.13 3.34 -30.98
C LEU A 80 25.25 3.41 -29.93
N GLY A 81 25.33 2.44 -29.02
CA GLY A 81 26.30 2.41 -27.94
C GLY A 81 25.89 3.20 -26.70
N LYS A 82 24.62 3.63 -26.57
CA LYS A 82 24.10 4.25 -25.34
C LYS A 82 24.03 3.19 -24.22
N PRO A 83 24.61 3.43 -23.03
CA PRO A 83 24.51 2.50 -21.92
C PRO A 83 23.12 2.55 -21.26
N GLU A 84 22.58 1.40 -20.90
CA GLU A 84 21.28 1.26 -20.23
C GLU A 84 21.33 0.20 -19.12
N TYR A 85 20.47 0.37 -18.11
CA TYR A 85 20.27 -0.67 -17.10
C TYR A 85 19.32 -1.74 -17.62
N GLN A 86 19.79 -2.99 -17.63
CA GLN A 86 18.93 -4.16 -17.77
C GLN A 86 18.73 -4.77 -16.38
N LEU A 87 17.56 -4.49 -15.79
CA LEU A 87 17.23 -4.91 -14.44
C LEU A 87 16.53 -6.27 -14.44
N SER A 88 16.90 -7.14 -13.50
CA SER A 88 16.23 -8.41 -13.24
C SER A 88 16.03 -8.66 -11.74
N GLY A 89 15.33 -9.74 -11.41
CA GLY A 89 15.19 -10.22 -10.02
C GLY A 89 14.72 -9.16 -9.02
N LYS A 90 15.45 -9.01 -7.92
CA LYS A 90 15.10 -8.05 -6.85
C LYS A 90 15.36 -6.60 -7.25
N ALA A 91 16.41 -6.34 -8.03
CA ALA A 91 16.71 -4.99 -8.52
C ALA A 91 15.55 -4.41 -9.35
N LYS A 92 14.95 -5.22 -10.25
CA LYS A 92 13.78 -4.81 -11.04
C LYS A 92 12.59 -4.45 -10.15
N LYS A 93 12.27 -5.30 -9.16
CA LYS A 93 11.15 -5.07 -8.22
C LYS A 93 11.33 -3.78 -7.42
N LEU A 94 12.56 -3.45 -7.01
CA LEU A 94 12.84 -2.20 -6.28
C LEU A 94 12.53 -0.95 -7.12
N CYS A 95 12.79 -1.00 -8.43
CA CYS A 95 12.44 0.10 -9.33
C CYS A 95 10.93 0.15 -9.59
N GLU A 96 10.28 -0.99 -9.84
CA GLU A 96 8.84 -1.07 -10.07
C GLU A 96 8.02 -0.53 -8.88
N GLN A 97 8.41 -0.88 -7.65
CA GLN A 97 7.77 -0.39 -6.41
C GLN A 97 7.81 1.13 -6.24
N ARG A 98 8.72 1.82 -6.93
CA ARG A 98 8.89 3.27 -6.86
C ARG A 98 8.50 3.96 -8.15
N ALA A 99 7.90 3.24 -9.10
CA ALA A 99 7.71 3.68 -10.49
C ALA A 99 8.98 4.36 -11.05
N LEU A 100 10.14 3.80 -10.72
CA LEU A 100 11.43 4.44 -10.93
C LEU A 100 11.98 4.10 -12.30
N HIS A 101 12.09 5.12 -13.14
CA HIS A 101 12.81 5.08 -14.40
C HIS A 101 14.21 5.64 -14.20
N LEU A 102 15.25 4.90 -14.59
CA LEU A 102 16.66 5.28 -14.43
C LEU A 102 17.33 5.43 -15.80
N GLU A 103 18.04 6.53 -15.97
CA GLU A 103 19.01 6.78 -17.04
C GLU A 103 20.43 6.60 -16.51
N LEU A 104 21.32 6.12 -17.37
CA LEU A 104 22.71 5.82 -17.04
C LEU A 104 23.64 6.57 -17.99
N THR A 105 24.72 7.13 -17.43
CA THR A 105 25.92 7.50 -18.18
C THR A 105 27.15 6.96 -17.47
N LEU A 106 28.16 6.56 -18.24
CA LEU A 106 29.41 6.03 -17.72
C LEU A 106 30.58 6.42 -18.61
N THR A 107 31.76 6.49 -18.03
CA THR A 107 33.01 6.81 -18.72
C THR A 107 34.18 6.13 -18.04
N HIS A 108 35.28 5.90 -18.77
CA HIS A 108 36.50 5.36 -18.18
C HIS A 108 37.76 5.84 -18.89
N THR A 109 38.85 5.88 -18.15
CA THR A 109 40.23 6.03 -18.61
C THR A 109 40.99 4.73 -18.34
N SER A 110 42.32 4.73 -18.51
CA SER A 110 43.18 3.63 -18.08
C SER A 110 43.16 3.40 -16.56
N ASP A 111 42.91 4.45 -15.78
CA ASP A 111 43.13 4.45 -14.33
C ASP A 111 41.83 4.51 -13.53
N THR A 112 40.80 5.16 -14.07
CA THR A 112 39.55 5.45 -13.37
C THR A 112 38.34 5.23 -14.24
N ALA A 113 37.26 4.73 -13.65
CA ALA A 113 35.95 4.64 -14.28
C ALA A 113 34.91 5.34 -13.41
N ALA A 114 33.94 6.00 -14.03
CA ALA A 114 32.86 6.70 -13.35
C ALA A 114 31.52 6.34 -13.96
N ALA A 115 30.46 6.37 -13.14
CA ALA A 115 29.09 6.24 -13.61
C ALA A 115 28.16 7.16 -12.83
N SER A 116 27.14 7.67 -13.52
CA SER A 116 26.06 8.47 -12.93
C SER A 116 24.71 7.88 -13.34
N ALA A 117 23.91 7.56 -12.34
CA ALA A 117 22.55 7.06 -12.47
C ALA A 117 21.57 8.16 -12.04
N VAL A 118 20.71 8.61 -12.95
CA VAL A 118 19.67 9.61 -12.65
C VAL A 118 18.32 8.96 -12.88
N GLY A 119 17.42 9.04 -11.92
CA GLY A 119 16.09 8.47 -12.05
C GLY A 119 14.99 9.38 -11.58
N ILE A 120 13.80 9.14 -12.13
CA ILE A 120 12.57 9.79 -11.75
C ILE A 120 11.62 8.70 -11.29
N GLY A 121 11.11 8.83 -10.07
CA GLY A 121 10.13 7.90 -9.51
C GLY A 121 9.20 8.61 -8.52
N GLU A 122 8.36 7.84 -7.84
CA GLU A 122 7.46 8.32 -6.81
C GLU A 122 8.14 8.34 -5.43
N GLU A 123 7.74 9.28 -4.57
CA GLU A 123 8.20 9.24 -3.18
C GLU A 123 7.41 8.14 -2.45
N PRO A 124 8.07 7.31 -1.62
CA PRO A 124 7.34 6.32 -0.85
C PRO A 124 6.41 7.00 0.15
N TYR A 125 5.21 6.43 0.33
CA TYR A 125 4.30 6.85 1.38
C TYR A 125 4.96 6.73 2.76
N ARG A 126 4.63 7.69 3.64
CA ARG A 126 5.05 7.67 5.05
C ARG A 126 3.93 7.24 5.97
N THR A 127 2.68 7.43 5.53
CA THR A 127 1.49 7.18 6.33
C THR A 127 0.47 6.40 5.50
N ALA A 128 -0.03 5.32 6.07
CA ALA A 128 -1.17 4.58 5.54
C ALA A 128 -2.36 4.76 6.48
N VAL A 129 -3.46 5.26 5.94
CA VAL A 129 -4.73 5.43 6.66
C VAL A 129 -5.67 4.33 6.20
N PHE A 130 -6.28 3.61 7.13
CA PHE A 130 -7.22 2.54 6.85
C PHE A 130 -8.64 2.98 7.27
N ASP A 131 -9.66 2.64 6.48
CA ASP A 131 -11.00 2.50 7.08
C ASP A 131 -11.05 1.24 7.96
N LEU A 132 -12.14 1.07 8.70
CA LEU A 132 -12.32 -0.02 9.65
C LEU A 132 -13.20 -1.14 9.07
N ASP A 133 -14.51 -0.89 8.98
CA ASP A 133 -15.48 -1.86 8.47
C ASP A 133 -15.30 -2.02 6.97
N GLY A 134 -15.28 -3.26 6.48
CA GLY A 134 -15.05 -3.55 5.06
C GLY A 134 -13.58 -3.50 4.62
N THR A 135 -12.70 -2.89 5.43
CA THR A 135 -11.27 -2.77 5.13
C THR A 135 -10.38 -3.58 6.09
N LEU A 136 -10.49 -3.36 7.40
CA LEU A 136 -9.77 -4.17 8.39
C LEU A 136 -10.62 -5.36 8.85
N LEU A 137 -11.94 -5.17 8.92
CA LEU A 137 -12.88 -6.10 9.51
C LEU A 137 -14.04 -6.43 8.57
N ASP A 138 -14.37 -7.70 8.45
CA ASP A 138 -15.67 -8.14 7.99
C ASP A 138 -16.65 -8.06 9.16
N SER A 139 -17.41 -6.96 9.22
CA SER A 139 -18.47 -6.73 10.22
C SER A 139 -19.86 -7.18 9.74
N SER A 140 -19.95 -7.97 8.67
CA SER A 140 -21.23 -8.42 8.11
C SER A 140 -22.06 -9.23 9.10
N GLU A 141 -21.42 -10.06 9.92
CA GLU A 141 -22.15 -10.90 10.90
C GLU A 141 -22.87 -10.06 11.95
N GLY A 142 -22.21 -9.03 12.49
CA GLY A 142 -22.80 -8.14 13.48
C GLY A 142 -23.98 -7.33 12.93
N VAL A 143 -23.89 -6.86 11.68
CA VAL A 143 -25.03 -6.20 11.01
C VAL A 143 -26.18 -7.19 10.84
N ILE A 144 -25.91 -8.39 10.31
CA ILE A 144 -26.94 -9.42 10.10
C ILE A 144 -27.61 -9.78 11.43
N ALA A 145 -26.84 -10.06 12.48
CA ALA A 145 -27.36 -10.41 13.79
C ALA A 145 -28.23 -9.28 14.38
N SER A 146 -27.80 -8.02 14.24
CA SER A 146 -28.57 -6.85 14.69
C SER A 146 -29.92 -6.72 13.97
N VAL A 147 -29.94 -7.01 12.66
CA VAL A 147 -31.19 -7.05 11.87
C VAL A 147 -32.11 -8.16 12.36
N GLN A 148 -31.58 -9.37 12.56
CA GLN A 148 -32.39 -10.50 13.04
C GLN A 148 -32.96 -10.22 14.43
N GLU A 149 -32.18 -9.61 15.32
CA GLU A 149 -32.63 -9.26 16.66
C GLU A 149 -33.72 -8.17 16.65
N ALA A 150 -33.59 -7.15 15.80
CA ALA A 150 -34.60 -6.11 15.66
C ALA A 150 -35.95 -6.67 15.19
N LEU A 151 -35.94 -7.61 14.24
CA LEU A 151 -37.15 -8.28 13.78
C LEU A 151 -37.74 -9.19 14.87
N ARG A 152 -36.87 -9.91 15.60
CA ARG A 152 -37.28 -10.79 16.71
C ARG A 152 -37.96 -10.02 17.84
N CYS A 153 -37.45 -8.85 18.22
CA CYS A 153 -38.04 -7.99 19.26
C CYS A 153 -39.49 -7.58 18.93
N GLN A 154 -39.83 -7.48 17.65
CA GLN A 154 -41.18 -7.16 17.17
C GLN A 154 -42.03 -8.38 16.82
N ASN A 155 -41.55 -9.60 17.08
CA ASN A 155 -42.18 -10.86 16.66
C ASN A 155 -42.41 -10.96 15.14
N LEU A 156 -41.52 -10.36 14.34
CA LEU A 156 -41.54 -10.42 12.89
C LEU A 156 -40.72 -11.62 12.37
N PRO A 157 -41.04 -12.16 11.18
CA PRO A 157 -40.29 -13.25 10.61
C PRO A 157 -38.84 -12.83 10.31
N PRO A 158 -37.85 -13.74 10.50
CA PRO A 158 -36.46 -13.44 10.19
C PRO A 158 -36.26 -13.27 8.68
N LEU A 159 -35.27 -12.46 8.30
CA LEU A 159 -34.88 -12.32 6.90
C LEU A 159 -33.92 -13.44 6.48
N PRO A 160 -33.99 -13.91 5.22
CA PRO A 160 -32.91 -14.68 4.63
C PRO A 160 -31.58 -13.94 4.77
N ARG A 161 -30.48 -14.68 5.01
CA ARG A 161 -29.15 -14.09 5.21
C ARG A 161 -28.72 -13.20 4.05
N GLU A 162 -29.05 -13.57 2.83
CA GLU A 162 -28.76 -12.79 1.62
C GLU A 162 -29.48 -11.44 1.63
N THR A 163 -30.74 -11.40 2.09
CA THR A 163 -31.50 -10.16 2.27
C THR A 163 -30.93 -9.32 3.40
N ALA A 164 -30.59 -9.93 4.54
CA ALA A 164 -30.00 -9.22 5.67
C ALA A 164 -28.63 -8.61 5.33
N ARG A 165 -27.85 -9.25 4.45
CA ARG A 165 -26.59 -8.70 3.93
C ARG A 165 -26.76 -7.38 3.17
N ARG A 166 -27.95 -7.13 2.58
CA ARG A 166 -28.23 -5.86 1.87
C ARG A 166 -28.32 -4.66 2.81
N PHE A 167 -28.34 -4.86 4.13
CA PHE A 167 -28.26 -3.79 5.12
C PHE A 167 -26.84 -3.21 5.28
N ILE A 168 -25.82 -3.86 4.71
CA ILE A 168 -24.44 -3.39 4.80
C ILE A 168 -24.23 -2.33 3.72
N GLY A 169 -23.96 -1.09 4.14
CA GLY A 169 -23.73 0.06 3.25
C GLY A 169 -24.84 1.12 3.31
N PRO A 170 -26.10 0.81 2.92
CA PRO A 170 -27.17 1.79 2.92
C PRO A 170 -27.65 2.15 4.33
N PRO A 171 -28.35 3.29 4.52
CA PRO A 171 -28.92 3.65 5.81
C PRO A 171 -29.83 2.55 6.36
N THR A 172 -29.70 2.22 7.64
CA THR A 172 -30.42 1.10 8.28
C THR A 172 -31.95 1.26 8.18
N ALA A 173 -32.47 2.47 8.43
CA ALA A 173 -33.92 2.75 8.33
C ALA A 173 -34.46 2.53 6.91
N TYR A 174 -33.72 2.98 5.89
CA TYR A 174 -34.02 2.71 4.48
C TYR A 174 -34.05 1.20 4.21
N SER A 175 -33.09 0.46 4.74
CA SER A 175 -33.00 -0.99 4.55
C SER A 175 -34.18 -1.74 5.18
N PHE A 176 -34.63 -1.33 6.37
CA PHE A 176 -35.84 -1.89 7.00
C PHE A 176 -37.10 -1.61 6.17
N GLU A 177 -37.24 -0.40 5.63
CA GLU A 177 -38.38 -0.06 4.76
C GLU A 177 -38.36 -0.88 3.46
N HIS A 178 -37.21 -0.95 2.79
CA HIS A 178 -37.13 -1.48 1.43
C HIS A 178 -36.87 -2.99 1.33
N TYR A 179 -36.17 -3.58 2.30
CA TYR A 179 -35.81 -5.01 2.26
C TYR A 179 -36.58 -5.86 3.27
N ALA A 180 -37.02 -5.26 4.39
CA ALA A 180 -37.91 -5.91 5.34
C ALA A 180 -39.39 -5.50 5.17
N HIS A 181 -39.68 -4.56 4.27
CA HIS A 181 -41.03 -4.09 3.95
C HIS A 181 -41.81 -3.61 5.19
N LEU A 182 -41.09 -3.02 6.15
CA LEU A 182 -41.68 -2.48 7.37
C LEU A 182 -42.37 -1.15 7.11
N ASN A 183 -43.48 -0.91 7.79
CA ASN A 183 -44.13 0.41 7.76
C ASN A 183 -43.38 1.42 8.67
N PRO A 184 -43.62 2.74 8.54
CA PRO A 184 -42.85 3.76 9.28
C PRO A 184 -42.80 3.58 10.81
N SER A 185 -43.88 3.09 11.42
CA SER A 185 -43.91 2.85 12.87
C SER A 185 -43.05 1.65 13.28
N GLN A 186 -43.02 0.59 12.46
CA GLN A 186 -42.16 -0.57 12.67
C GLN A 186 -40.69 -0.25 12.42
N VAL A 187 -40.38 0.58 11.41
CA VAL A 187 -39.02 1.03 11.09
C VAL A 187 -38.40 1.78 12.28
N ALA A 188 -39.14 2.69 12.90
CA ALA A 188 -38.63 3.45 14.06
C ALA A 188 -38.22 2.51 15.21
N VAL A 189 -39.07 1.56 15.58
CA VAL A 189 -38.79 0.58 16.64
C VAL A 189 -37.65 -0.36 16.22
N ALA A 190 -37.63 -0.83 14.97
CA ALA A 190 -36.61 -1.76 14.48
C ALA A 190 -35.23 -1.11 14.47
N PHE A 191 -35.17 0.17 14.09
CA PHE A 191 -33.94 0.94 14.11
C PHE A 191 -33.39 1.10 15.54
N GLU A 192 -34.24 1.41 16.52
CA GLU A 192 -33.81 1.48 17.93
C GLU A 192 -33.32 0.14 18.46
N ASP A 193 -34.03 -0.95 18.15
CA ASP A 193 -33.65 -2.30 18.55
C ASP A 193 -32.33 -2.75 17.88
N PHE A 194 -32.16 -2.42 16.61
CA PHE A 194 -30.92 -2.65 15.86
C PHE A 194 -29.76 -1.91 16.50
N GLU A 195 -29.88 -0.60 16.74
CA GLU A 195 -28.82 0.23 17.32
C GLU A 195 -28.44 -0.27 18.72
N ARG A 196 -29.42 -0.69 19.52
CA ARG A 196 -29.19 -1.25 20.85
C ARG A 196 -28.39 -2.55 20.78
N TYR A 197 -28.76 -3.49 19.90
CA TYR A 197 -28.01 -4.75 19.77
C TYR A 197 -26.63 -4.53 19.14
N TYR A 198 -26.53 -3.73 18.08
CA TYR A 198 -25.27 -3.46 17.40
C TYR A 198 -24.26 -2.84 18.35
N ASN A 199 -24.62 -1.76 19.04
CA ASN A 199 -23.69 -1.03 19.92
C ASN A 199 -23.28 -1.80 21.18
N SER A 200 -24.02 -2.86 21.56
CA SER A 200 -23.70 -3.67 22.75
C SER A 200 -23.02 -5.00 22.43
N THR A 201 -23.46 -5.68 21.37
CA THR A 201 -23.04 -7.04 21.02
C THR A 201 -22.56 -7.13 19.57
N GLY A 202 -23.38 -6.65 18.62
CA GLY A 202 -23.11 -6.80 17.19
C GLY A 202 -21.79 -6.18 16.73
N ILE A 203 -21.32 -5.13 17.39
CA ILE A 203 -20.06 -4.47 17.05
C ILE A 203 -18.83 -5.38 17.22
N PHE A 204 -18.92 -6.41 18.08
CA PHE A 204 -17.87 -7.40 18.29
C PHE A 204 -18.08 -8.68 17.45
N GLU A 205 -19.24 -8.82 16.81
CA GLU A 205 -19.54 -9.91 15.88
C GLU A 205 -18.94 -9.61 14.50
N ALA A 206 -17.61 -9.46 14.47
CA ALA A 206 -16.83 -9.19 13.28
C ALA A 206 -15.63 -10.14 13.20
N ARG A 207 -15.00 -10.21 12.03
CA ARG A 207 -13.77 -10.97 11.82
C ARG A 207 -12.72 -10.08 11.18
N VAL A 208 -11.48 -10.20 11.62
CA VAL A 208 -10.36 -9.58 10.90
C VAL A 208 -10.22 -10.28 9.55
N TYR A 209 -10.12 -9.52 8.45
CA TYR A 209 -9.89 -10.13 7.15
C TYR A 209 -8.56 -10.90 7.14
N ASP A 210 -8.55 -12.07 6.51
CA ASP A 210 -7.34 -12.88 6.34
C ASP A 210 -6.26 -12.06 5.63
N GLY A 211 -5.07 -11.98 6.23
CA GLY A 211 -3.93 -11.22 5.69
C GLY A 211 -3.73 -9.82 6.29
N ILE A 212 -4.71 -9.26 7.02
CA ILE A 212 -4.59 -7.92 7.62
C ILE A 212 -3.50 -7.85 8.69
N VAL A 213 -3.43 -8.81 9.61
CA VAL A 213 -2.41 -8.79 10.67
C VAL A 213 -0.98 -8.87 10.10
N PRO A 214 -0.65 -9.80 9.17
CA PRO A 214 0.63 -9.79 8.47
C PRO A 214 0.91 -8.49 7.70
N LEU A 215 -0.10 -7.91 7.03
CA LEU A 215 0.03 -6.64 6.32
C LEU A 215 0.44 -5.51 7.27
N LEU A 216 -0.30 -5.30 8.36
CA LEU A 216 -0.03 -4.24 9.34
C LEU A 216 1.37 -4.38 9.95
N ALA A 217 1.77 -5.61 10.31
CA ALA A 217 3.10 -5.89 10.82
C ALA A 217 4.21 -5.57 9.79
N HIS A 218 4.01 -5.92 8.53
CA HIS A 218 4.94 -5.63 7.43
C HIS A 218 5.10 -4.12 7.19
N LEU A 219 3.99 -3.37 7.15
CA LEU A 219 4.03 -1.91 6.96
C LEU A 219 4.71 -1.20 8.14
N ARG A 220 4.48 -1.68 9.37
CA ARG A 220 5.18 -1.20 10.57
C ARG A 220 6.67 -1.47 10.52
N HIS A 221 7.08 -2.65 10.06
CA HIS A 221 8.50 -2.99 9.85
C HIS A 221 9.16 -2.12 8.77
N LYS A 222 8.40 -1.72 7.73
CA LYS A 222 8.84 -0.72 6.73
C LYS A 222 8.95 0.71 7.28
N GLY A 223 8.45 0.96 8.50
CA GLY A 223 8.52 2.27 9.15
C GLY A 223 7.39 3.22 8.79
N LEU A 224 6.30 2.73 8.19
CA LEU A 224 5.11 3.54 7.95
C LEU A 224 4.39 3.84 9.28
N LYS A 225 3.82 5.04 9.37
CA LYS A 225 2.81 5.37 10.38
C LYS A 225 1.46 4.83 9.91
N LEU A 226 0.75 4.11 10.76
CA LEU A 226 -0.55 3.53 10.43
C LEU A 226 -1.65 4.26 11.20
N CYS A 227 -2.73 4.61 10.52
CA CYS A 227 -3.88 5.27 11.15
C CYS A 227 -5.19 4.59 10.77
N VAL A 228 -6.23 4.83 11.56
CA VAL A 228 -7.61 4.52 11.18
C VAL A 228 -8.41 5.81 11.00
N ALA A 229 -9.14 5.94 9.90
CA ALA A 229 -10.11 7.01 9.65
C ALA A 229 -11.47 6.41 9.30
N THR A 230 -12.40 6.43 10.26
CA THR A 230 -13.70 5.74 10.13
C THR A 230 -14.88 6.61 10.54
N LEU A 231 -16.01 6.47 9.85
CA LEU A 231 -17.24 7.19 10.24
C LEU A 231 -17.89 6.62 11.52
N LYS A 232 -17.43 5.46 12.00
CA LYS A 232 -17.77 4.95 13.33
C LYS A 232 -17.24 5.89 14.42
N THR A 233 -17.89 5.92 15.59
CA THR A 233 -17.41 6.77 16.69
C THR A 233 -16.00 6.34 17.12
N GLU A 234 -15.16 7.29 17.51
CA GLU A 234 -13.77 7.00 17.87
C GLU A 234 -13.68 6.02 19.05
N THR A 235 -14.55 6.18 20.05
CA THR A 235 -14.63 5.26 21.20
C THR A 235 -14.91 3.83 20.75
N ALA A 236 -15.93 3.64 19.92
CA ALA A 236 -16.32 2.31 19.44
C ALA A 236 -15.25 1.70 18.53
N ALA A 237 -14.65 2.50 17.62
CA ALA A 237 -13.55 2.05 16.78
C ALA A 237 -12.35 1.56 17.60
N ARG A 238 -11.97 2.29 18.67
CA ARG A 238 -10.87 1.90 19.57
C ARG A 238 -11.19 0.64 20.36
N GLU A 239 -12.42 0.47 20.83
CA GLU A 239 -12.85 -0.73 21.54
C GLU A 239 -12.80 -1.97 20.66
N VAL A 240 -13.29 -1.86 19.43
CA VAL A 240 -13.23 -2.93 18.42
C VAL A 240 -11.78 -3.29 18.08
N LEU A 241 -10.95 -2.30 17.77
CA LEU A 241 -9.53 -2.53 17.47
C LEU A 241 -8.80 -3.17 18.66
N LYS A 242 -9.14 -2.79 19.90
CA LYS A 242 -8.58 -3.40 21.11
C LYS A 242 -9.04 -4.85 21.25
N HIS A 243 -10.33 -5.13 21.05
CA HIS A 243 -10.90 -6.47 21.13
C HIS A 243 -10.21 -7.45 20.18
N PHE A 244 -9.96 -7.02 18.93
CA PHE A 244 -9.26 -7.84 17.92
C PHE A 244 -7.73 -7.78 17.99
N GLY A 245 -7.16 -7.10 18.99
CA GLY A 245 -5.70 -7.00 19.15
C GLY A 245 -5.00 -6.15 18.08
N LEU A 246 -5.73 -5.33 17.32
CA LEU A 246 -5.21 -4.51 16.24
C LEU A 246 -4.76 -3.12 16.70
N LEU A 247 -5.30 -2.61 17.82
CA LEU A 247 -5.02 -1.26 18.29
C LEU A 247 -3.51 -0.93 18.41
N PRO A 248 -2.61 -1.84 18.86
CA PRO A 248 -1.19 -1.55 18.97
C PRO A 248 -0.46 -1.28 17.64
N TYR A 249 -1.05 -1.62 16.48
CA TYR A 249 -0.44 -1.34 15.18
C TYR A 249 -0.60 0.13 14.75
N PHE A 250 -1.57 0.86 15.33
CA PHE A 250 -1.96 2.19 14.84
C PHE A 250 -1.41 3.31 15.71
N ASP A 251 -0.79 4.29 15.06
CA ASP A 251 -0.30 5.52 15.68
C ASP A 251 -1.45 6.46 16.07
N CYS A 252 -2.56 6.45 15.32
CA CYS A 252 -3.80 7.09 15.74
C CYS A 252 -5.07 6.44 15.17
N VAL A 253 -6.18 6.67 15.87
CA VAL A 253 -7.54 6.30 15.45
C VAL A 253 -8.34 7.59 15.46
N CYS A 254 -8.94 7.94 14.33
CA CYS A 254 -9.79 9.11 14.16
C CYS A 254 -11.17 8.61 13.73
N GLY A 255 -12.13 8.71 14.63
CA GLY A 255 -13.53 8.35 14.37
C GLY A 255 -14.47 9.52 14.61
N ASN A 256 -15.76 9.38 14.32
CA ASN A 256 -16.74 10.39 14.69
C ASN A 256 -16.87 10.58 16.20
N ASN A 257 -17.53 11.66 16.61
CA ASN A 257 -17.91 11.87 18.01
C ASN A 257 -19.40 12.26 18.08
N ALA A 258 -20.02 12.07 19.24
CA ALA A 258 -21.46 12.29 19.42
C ALA A 258 -21.88 13.77 19.31
N ALA A 259 -20.94 14.72 19.37
CA ALA A 259 -21.21 16.15 19.37
C ALA A 259 -20.97 16.83 18.01
N ASN A 260 -20.22 16.20 17.10
CA ASN A 260 -19.82 16.74 15.82
C ASN A 260 -19.58 15.60 14.82
N THR A 261 -20.53 15.44 13.89
CA THR A 261 -20.42 14.50 12.78
C THR A 261 -19.44 15.05 11.75
N ARG A 262 -18.33 14.36 11.57
CA ARG A 262 -17.25 14.73 10.66
C ARG A 262 -17.34 13.95 9.36
N THR A 263 -16.86 14.56 8.29
CA THR A 263 -16.73 13.89 6.99
C THR A 263 -15.53 12.94 6.99
N LYS A 264 -15.50 12.00 6.05
CA LYS A 264 -14.34 11.12 5.84
C LYS A 264 -13.07 11.94 5.57
N ALA A 265 -13.18 13.03 4.79
CA ALA A 265 -12.09 13.96 4.51
C ALA A 265 -11.50 14.62 5.77
N GLU A 266 -12.35 15.08 6.68
CA GLU A 266 -11.91 15.68 7.95
C GLU A 266 -11.15 14.68 8.84
N LEU A 267 -11.61 13.43 8.87
CA LEU A 267 -10.94 12.35 9.62
C LEU A 267 -9.58 11.99 9.02
N ILE A 268 -9.47 11.92 7.70
CA ILE A 268 -8.19 11.72 6.99
C ILE A 268 -7.23 12.87 7.28
N ALA A 269 -7.70 14.11 7.18
CA ALA A 269 -6.89 15.30 7.49
C ALA A 269 -6.39 15.29 8.94
N GLU A 270 -7.20 14.81 9.89
CA GLU A 270 -6.78 14.63 11.27
C GLU A 270 -5.68 13.56 11.40
N CYS A 271 -5.80 12.42 10.71
CA CYS A 271 -4.75 11.40 10.67
C CYS A 271 -3.42 11.96 10.14
N VAL A 272 -3.47 12.71 9.03
CA VAL A 272 -2.29 13.37 8.43
C VAL A 272 -1.64 14.32 9.45
N ARG A 273 -2.44 15.13 10.16
CA ARG A 273 -1.95 16.06 11.18
C ARG A 273 -1.34 15.33 12.38
N LYS A 274 -2.02 14.34 12.96
CA LYS A 274 -1.55 13.57 14.13
C LYS A 274 -0.27 12.78 13.83
N THR A 275 -0.04 12.41 12.57
CA THR A 275 1.17 11.72 12.13
C THR A 275 2.26 12.65 11.62
N GLU A 276 2.07 13.97 11.64
CA GLU A 276 3.04 14.93 11.09
C GLU A 276 3.45 14.58 9.64
N SER A 277 2.49 14.05 8.88
CA SER A 277 2.64 13.65 7.48
C SER A 277 2.22 14.80 6.56
N SER A 278 2.31 14.57 5.25
CA SER A 278 1.66 15.41 4.24
C SER A 278 0.66 14.59 3.43
N PHE A 279 -0.32 15.25 2.82
CA PHE A 279 -1.31 14.58 1.97
C PHE A 279 -0.65 13.76 0.85
N LYS A 280 0.36 14.34 0.17
CA LYS A 280 1.17 13.66 -0.87
C LYS A 280 2.00 12.46 -0.39
N LYS A 281 2.14 12.26 0.91
CA LYS A 281 2.87 11.13 1.54
C LYS A 281 1.94 10.21 2.31
N THR A 282 0.65 10.36 2.07
CA THR A 282 -0.40 9.63 2.74
C THR A 282 -1.27 8.97 1.69
N VAL A 283 -1.68 7.75 1.99
CA VAL A 283 -2.58 6.96 1.16
C VAL A 283 -3.68 6.40 2.04
N LEU A 284 -4.92 6.48 1.54
CA LEU A 284 -6.09 5.88 2.16
C LEU A 284 -6.33 4.50 1.56
N ILE A 285 -6.60 3.52 2.43
CA ILE A 285 -7.08 2.20 2.09
C ILE A 285 -8.52 2.13 2.60
N GLY A 286 -9.47 1.90 1.70
CA GLY A 286 -10.90 1.87 2.00
C GLY A 286 -11.66 1.02 0.99
N ASP A 287 -12.85 0.56 1.33
CA ASP A 287 -13.64 -0.34 0.50
C ASP A 287 -14.91 0.29 -0.08
N THR A 288 -15.18 1.57 0.19
CA THR A 288 -16.41 2.22 -0.27
C THR A 288 -16.16 3.46 -1.13
N ALA A 289 -17.18 3.90 -1.87
CA ALA A 289 -17.15 5.18 -2.58
C ALA A 289 -16.95 6.38 -1.63
N PHE A 290 -17.41 6.28 -0.37
CA PHE A 290 -17.19 7.34 0.62
C PHE A 290 -15.72 7.52 0.96
N ASP A 291 -14.95 6.43 0.97
CA ASP A 291 -13.49 6.49 1.15
C ASP A 291 -12.83 7.16 -0.04
N LEU A 292 -13.21 6.75 -1.26
CA LEU A 292 -12.72 7.36 -2.49
C LEU A 292 -13.00 8.86 -2.51
N TYR A 293 -14.22 9.30 -2.23
CA TYR A 293 -14.57 10.72 -2.20
C TYR A 293 -13.81 11.47 -1.10
N GLY A 294 -13.64 10.87 0.08
CA GLY A 294 -12.83 11.45 1.15
C GLY A 294 -11.35 11.59 0.78
N ALA A 295 -10.81 10.62 0.03
CA ALA A 295 -9.45 10.68 -0.48
C ALA A 295 -9.28 11.77 -1.54
N GLU A 296 -10.22 11.87 -2.48
CA GLU A 296 -10.22 12.90 -3.54
C GLU A 296 -10.35 14.31 -2.96
N GLU A 297 -11.24 14.52 -1.99
CA GLU A 297 -11.44 15.81 -1.34
C GLU A 297 -10.18 16.27 -0.58
N THR A 298 -9.45 15.34 0.03
CA THR A 298 -8.19 15.65 0.76
C THR A 298 -6.96 15.68 -0.14
N GLY A 299 -7.04 15.11 -1.34
CA GLY A 299 -5.91 14.95 -2.25
C GLY A 299 -4.87 13.93 -1.78
N VAL A 300 -5.27 12.96 -0.96
CA VAL A 300 -4.44 11.77 -0.68
C VAL A 300 -4.69 10.72 -1.76
N ASP A 301 -3.70 9.86 -1.98
CA ASP A 301 -3.88 8.74 -2.88
C ASP A 301 -4.82 7.68 -2.27
N PHE A 302 -5.48 6.88 -3.11
CA PHE A 302 -6.45 5.88 -2.68
C PHE A 302 -6.15 4.49 -3.24
N ILE A 303 -6.18 3.49 -2.37
CA ILE A 303 -6.14 2.05 -2.71
C ILE A 303 -7.48 1.43 -2.32
N ALA A 304 -8.20 0.88 -3.29
CA ALA A 304 -9.49 0.26 -3.07
C ALA A 304 -9.32 -1.17 -2.51
N ALA A 305 -9.94 -1.44 -1.36
CA ALA A 305 -10.07 -2.75 -0.76
C ALA A 305 -11.30 -3.47 -1.35
N ALA A 306 -11.16 -4.03 -2.55
CA ALA A 306 -12.25 -4.71 -3.27
C ALA A 306 -12.68 -6.07 -2.68
N TYR A 307 -12.08 -6.47 -1.56
CA TYR A 307 -12.54 -7.57 -0.70
C TYR A 307 -13.60 -7.14 0.33
N GLY A 308 -13.85 -5.84 0.46
CA GLY A 308 -14.86 -5.28 1.37
C GLY A 308 -16.27 -5.24 0.79
N PHE A 309 -17.04 -4.22 1.20
CA PHE A 309 -18.48 -4.14 0.95
C PHE A 309 -18.87 -3.27 -0.24
N GLY A 310 -18.03 -2.32 -0.66
CA GLY A 310 -18.36 -1.42 -1.76
C GLY A 310 -18.38 -2.08 -3.14
N GLU A 311 -19.06 -1.43 -4.08
CA GLU A 311 -19.20 -1.94 -5.44
C GLU A 311 -17.93 -1.67 -6.25
N LYS A 312 -17.39 -2.71 -6.90
CA LYS A 312 -16.15 -2.57 -7.69
C LYS A 312 -16.25 -1.53 -8.82
N ASP A 313 -17.45 -1.28 -9.30
CA ASP A 313 -17.71 -0.29 -10.36
C ASP A 313 -17.56 1.15 -9.87
N ASP A 314 -17.67 1.41 -8.56
CA ASP A 314 -17.45 2.75 -7.98
C ASP A 314 -16.00 3.21 -8.20
N PHE A 315 -15.04 2.27 -8.12
CA PHE A 315 -13.61 2.56 -8.26
C PHE A 315 -13.16 2.83 -9.70
N ARG A 316 -14.01 2.55 -10.71
CA ARG A 316 -13.67 2.81 -12.12
C ARG A 316 -13.73 4.30 -12.48
N LYS A 317 -14.40 5.11 -11.67
CA LYS A 317 -14.70 6.52 -11.98
C LYS A 317 -13.80 7.52 -11.27
N GLY A 318 -13.07 7.09 -10.24
CA GLY A 318 -12.20 7.97 -9.45
C GLY A 318 -10.71 7.73 -9.68
N ASN A 319 -9.89 8.56 -9.06
CA ASN A 319 -8.43 8.43 -9.11
C ASN A 319 -7.94 7.37 -8.10
N VAL A 320 -7.83 6.13 -8.56
CA VAL A 320 -7.45 4.96 -7.72
C VAL A 320 -6.06 4.46 -8.12
N VAL A 321 -5.14 4.38 -7.15
CA VAL A 321 -3.78 3.84 -7.35
C VAL A 321 -3.84 2.35 -7.68
N ALA A 322 -4.66 1.60 -6.95
CA ALA A 322 -4.82 0.18 -7.14
C ALA A 322 -6.16 -0.33 -6.60
N VAL A 323 -6.67 -1.40 -7.22
CA VAL A 323 -7.82 -2.16 -6.74
C VAL A 323 -7.31 -3.52 -6.27
N CYS A 324 -7.44 -3.81 -4.98
CA CYS A 324 -6.92 -5.00 -4.34
C CYS A 324 -8.06 -5.94 -3.93
N ASP A 325 -8.09 -7.15 -4.50
CA ASP A 325 -9.03 -8.22 -4.14
C ASP A 325 -8.61 -8.98 -2.87
N LYS A 326 -7.40 -8.74 -2.35
CA LYS A 326 -6.90 -9.32 -1.09
C LYS A 326 -6.02 -8.35 -0.32
N PRO A 327 -5.98 -8.41 1.04
CA PRO A 327 -5.14 -7.53 1.86
C PRO A 327 -3.65 -7.53 1.49
N GLU A 328 -3.05 -8.67 1.14
CA GLU A 328 -1.60 -8.72 0.87
C GLU A 328 -1.17 -7.93 -0.37
N GLN A 329 -2.10 -7.71 -1.31
CA GLN A 329 -1.83 -6.93 -2.53
C GLN A 329 -1.58 -5.45 -2.21
N VAL A 330 -2.12 -4.93 -1.11
CA VAL A 330 -1.89 -3.55 -0.66
C VAL A 330 -0.39 -3.29 -0.43
N ALA A 331 0.34 -4.27 0.10
CA ALA A 331 1.79 -4.15 0.38
C ALA A 331 2.67 -4.01 -0.88
N ILE A 332 2.12 -4.22 -2.08
CA ILE A 332 2.84 -4.02 -3.33
C ILE A 332 3.04 -2.51 -3.59
N TYR A 333 2.10 -1.69 -3.11
CA TYR A 333 2.03 -0.25 -3.35
C TYR A 333 2.54 0.59 -2.17
N LEU A 334 2.85 -0.04 -1.03
CA LEU A 334 3.34 0.56 0.22
C LEU A 334 4.63 -0.13 0.68
#